data_AF-A0A841DCJ5-F1
#
_entry.id   AF-A0A841DCJ5-F1
#
_cell.length_a   1.000
_cell.length_b   1.000
_cell.length_c   1.000
_cell.angle_alpha   90.00
_cell.angle_beta   90.00
_cell.angle_gamma   90.00
#
_symmetry.space_group_name_H-M   'P 1'
#
loop_
_entity.id
_entity.type
_entity.pdbx_description
1 polymer ?
#
loop_
_entity_poly.entity_id
_entity_poly.type
_entity_poly.pdbx_seq_one_letter_code
_entity_poly.pdbx_strand_id
1 'polypeptide(L)'
;MTMLVIITVLAGRSGMESQDDISMRMDRLEQAEDDVQALTYYAADITGWQGLVVADAGAFGGKTAIGPKGYNREGELESKKALYEAIDATHVEYLTEAERAQFDKLRPAWDEFFVWDEKIMELIALDTPEARAEAMNSINGGEAASAYSESLEITAALTDSLAKRVAALKQEAAEVKSDSERILFGALIAVVFVAAGLSTVATRSVVRPLGTVVAALGRLARGDLTVRLAMNRR
;
A
#
# COMPACT_ATOMS: atom_id res chain seq x y z
N MET A 1 -38.91 3.46 -12.49
CA MET A 1 -37.84 4.48 -12.57
C MET A 1 -37.17 4.68 -11.21
N THR A 2 -37.93 4.89 -10.12
CA THR A 2 -37.43 5.03 -8.74
C THR A 2 -36.60 3.84 -8.23
N MET A 3 -37.03 2.59 -8.43
CA MET A 3 -36.25 1.41 -8.01
C MET A 3 -34.87 1.32 -8.66
N LEU A 4 -34.75 1.74 -9.92
CA LEU A 4 -33.51 1.59 -10.70
C LEU A 4 -32.47 2.63 -10.30
N VAL A 5 -32.93 3.85 -9.98
CA VAL A 5 -32.11 4.91 -9.37
C VAL A 5 -31.65 4.51 -7.97
N ILE A 6 -32.52 3.89 -7.17
CA ILE A 6 -32.15 3.41 -5.82
C ILE A 6 -31.05 2.35 -5.92
N ILE A 7 -31.15 1.38 -6.85
CA ILE A 7 -30.13 0.35 -7.04
C ILE A 7 -28.79 0.95 -7.49
N THR A 8 -28.80 1.94 -8.39
CA THR A 8 -27.55 2.60 -8.84
C THR A 8 -26.90 3.42 -7.73
N VAL A 9 -27.69 4.12 -6.92
CA VAL A 9 -27.19 4.87 -5.76
C VAL A 9 -26.63 3.93 -4.70
N LEU A 10 -27.29 2.82 -4.40
CA LEU A 10 -26.82 1.83 -3.42
C LEU A 10 -25.55 1.12 -3.90
N ALA A 11 -25.49 0.71 -5.18
CA ALA A 11 -24.29 0.10 -5.76
C ALA A 11 -23.11 1.08 -5.80
N GLY A 12 -23.35 2.33 -6.20
CA GLY A 12 -22.32 3.36 -6.20
C GLY A 12 -21.80 3.66 -4.79
N ARG A 13 -22.69 3.70 -3.79
CA ARG A 13 -22.30 3.91 -2.39
C ARG A 13 -21.45 2.75 -1.86
N SER A 14 -21.86 1.51 -2.07
CA SER A 14 -21.10 0.33 -1.63
C SER A 14 -19.72 0.27 -2.30
N GLY A 15 -19.62 0.61 -3.59
CA GLY A 15 -18.33 0.62 -4.30
C GLY A 15 -17.39 1.72 -3.83
N MET A 16 -17.90 2.88 -3.40
CA MET A 16 -17.09 3.94 -2.80
C MET A 16 -16.60 3.56 -1.40
N GLU A 17 -17.48 3.00 -0.56
CA GLU A 17 -17.11 2.55 0.79
C GLU A 17 -16.00 1.48 0.75
N SER A 18 -16.06 0.54 -0.22
CA SER A 18 -15.00 -0.44 -0.43
C SER A 18 -13.69 0.17 -0.94
N GLN A 19 -13.75 1.18 -1.81
CA GLN A 19 -12.55 1.86 -2.31
C GLN A 19 -11.87 2.67 -1.19
N ASP A 20 -12.65 3.36 -0.35
CA ASP A 20 -12.14 4.13 0.78
C ASP A 20 -11.46 3.21 1.82
N ASP A 21 -12.06 2.05 2.13
CA ASP A 21 -11.45 1.05 3.02
C ASP A 21 -10.11 0.53 2.48
N ILE A 22 -10.07 0.17 1.19
CA ILE A 22 -8.85 -0.32 0.55
C ILE A 22 -7.77 0.77 0.54
N SER A 23 -8.13 2.03 0.27
CA SER A 23 -7.19 3.15 0.31
C SER A 23 -6.61 3.32 1.71
N MET A 24 -7.44 3.33 2.76
CA MET A 24 -6.94 3.43 4.14
C MET A 24 -6.04 2.26 4.54
N ARG A 25 -6.37 1.04 4.10
CA ARG A 25 -5.52 -0.15 4.34
C ARG A 25 -4.20 -0.07 3.58
N MET A 26 -4.20 0.49 2.37
CA MET A 26 -2.99 0.74 1.60
C MET A 26 -2.09 1.75 2.29
N ASP A 27 -2.62 2.91 2.67
CA ASP A 27 -1.85 3.99 3.31
C ASP A 27 -1.17 3.50 4.60
N ARG A 28 -1.89 2.72 5.42
CA ARG A 28 -1.34 2.11 6.64
C ARG A 28 -0.23 1.11 6.35
N LEU A 29 -0.39 0.34 5.28
CA LEU A 29 0.59 -0.68 4.92
C LEU A 29 1.85 -0.05 4.32
N GLU A 30 1.70 1.00 3.52
CA GLU A 30 2.80 1.81 2.99
C GLU A 30 3.58 2.48 4.14
N GLN A 31 2.91 3.00 5.18
CA GLN A 31 3.60 3.52 6.37
C GLN A 31 4.45 2.45 7.07
N ALA A 32 3.91 1.24 7.25
CA ALA A 32 4.68 0.15 7.85
C ALA A 32 5.85 -0.32 6.96
N GLU A 33 5.68 -0.29 5.63
CA GLU A 33 6.75 -0.59 4.67
C GLU A 33 7.86 0.47 4.74
N ASP A 34 7.51 1.74 4.77
CA ASP A 34 8.45 2.87 4.90
C ASP A 34 9.23 2.79 6.22
N ASP A 35 8.58 2.44 7.33
CA ASP A 35 9.23 2.26 8.63
C ASP A 35 10.28 1.12 8.57
N VAL A 36 9.93 -0.04 8.01
CA VAL A 36 10.86 -1.18 7.86
C VAL A 36 11.99 -0.84 6.87
N GLN A 37 11.69 -0.09 5.82
CA GLN A 37 12.68 0.36 4.85
C GLN A 37 13.68 1.35 5.50
N ALA A 38 13.22 2.21 6.43
CA ALA A 38 14.08 3.08 7.23
C ALA A 38 15.14 2.28 8.01
N LEU A 39 14.77 1.12 8.57
CA LEU A 39 15.72 0.24 9.27
C LEU A 39 16.85 -0.24 8.35
N THR A 40 16.53 -0.56 7.09
CA THR A 40 17.53 -0.96 6.09
C THR A 40 18.49 0.20 5.76
N TYR A 41 17.98 1.43 5.69
CA TYR A 41 18.82 2.61 5.48
C TYR A 41 19.78 2.82 6.66
N TYR A 42 19.30 2.74 7.90
CA TYR A 42 20.17 2.86 9.07
C TYR A 42 21.20 1.72 9.18
N ALA A 43 20.82 0.49 8.82
CA ALA A 43 21.76 -0.63 8.76
C ALA A 43 22.94 -0.35 7.80
N ALA A 44 22.64 0.18 6.62
CA ALA A 44 23.66 0.57 5.64
C ALA A 44 24.53 1.72 6.14
N ASP A 45 23.94 2.70 6.82
CA ASP A 45 24.68 3.84 7.38
C ASP A 45 25.64 3.41 8.49
N ILE A 46 25.16 2.58 9.44
CA ILE A 46 25.98 2.00 10.52
C ILE A 46 27.19 1.26 9.95
N THR A 47 26.98 0.34 9.01
CA THR A 47 28.10 -0.43 8.41
C THR A 47 29.02 0.44 7.55
N GLY A 48 28.49 1.50 6.94
CA GLY A 48 29.29 2.53 6.27
C GLY A 48 30.24 3.23 7.24
N TRP A 49 29.75 3.69 8.39
CA TRP A 49 30.58 4.30 9.43
C TRP A 49 31.60 3.31 10.01
N GLN A 50 31.21 2.08 10.30
CA GLN A 50 32.13 1.04 10.80
C GLN A 50 33.28 0.77 9.83
N GLY A 51 33.00 0.72 8.52
CA GLY A 51 34.04 0.60 7.50
C GLY A 51 35.05 1.76 7.55
N LEU A 52 34.56 2.97 7.81
CA LEU A 52 35.42 4.16 7.98
C LEU A 52 36.19 4.14 9.30
N VAL A 53 35.63 3.60 10.39
CA VAL A 53 36.38 3.38 11.65
C VAL A 53 37.54 2.42 11.43
N VAL A 54 37.33 1.32 10.71
CA VAL A 54 38.39 0.37 10.35
C VAL A 54 39.46 1.05 9.48
N ALA A 55 39.06 1.88 8.53
CA ALA A 55 39.99 2.65 7.69
C ALA A 55 40.82 3.64 8.52
N ASP A 56 40.19 4.39 9.43
CA ASP A 56 40.87 5.30 10.35
C ASP A 56 41.84 4.56 11.27
N ALA A 57 41.49 3.37 11.75
CA ALA A 57 42.39 2.57 12.56
C ALA A 57 43.64 2.17 11.77
N GLY A 58 43.48 1.84 10.48
CA GLY A 58 44.59 1.56 9.59
C GLY A 58 45.49 2.79 9.33
N ALA A 59 44.90 3.97 9.19
CA ALA A 59 45.61 5.21 8.85
C ALA A 59 46.25 5.92 10.06
N PHE A 60 45.54 5.95 11.20
CA PHE A 60 45.84 6.80 12.35
C PHE A 60 45.97 6.01 13.68
N GLY A 61 45.83 4.69 13.63
CA GLY A 61 45.90 3.79 14.78
C GLY A 61 44.55 3.61 15.47
N GLY A 62 44.30 2.41 15.99
CA GLY A 62 43.01 2.02 16.56
C GLY A 62 42.50 2.93 17.68
N LYS A 63 43.37 3.33 18.60
CA LYS A 63 43.01 4.25 19.71
C LYS A 63 42.54 5.63 19.24
N THR A 64 43.05 6.10 18.11
CA THR A 64 42.60 7.36 17.51
C THR A 64 41.22 7.18 16.90
N ALA A 65 41.01 6.09 16.16
CA ALA A 65 39.78 5.79 15.44
C ALA A 65 38.55 5.62 16.37
N ILE A 66 38.73 4.94 17.50
CA ILE A 66 37.63 4.67 18.47
C ILE A 66 37.60 5.65 19.65
N GLY A 67 38.55 6.59 19.70
CA GLY A 67 38.69 7.51 20.83
C GLY A 67 37.55 8.52 20.93
N PRO A 68 37.49 9.35 21.99
CA PRO A 68 36.44 10.34 22.20
C PRO A 68 36.32 11.44 21.12
N LYS A 69 37.24 11.46 20.15
CA LYS A 69 37.26 12.36 18.99
C LYS A 69 37.26 11.61 17.65
N GLY A 70 36.98 10.31 17.69
CA GLY A 70 36.88 9.46 16.50
C GLY A 70 35.61 9.81 15.73
N TYR A 71 35.74 10.65 14.72
CA TYR A 71 34.61 11.18 13.95
C TYR A 71 33.71 10.06 13.40
N ASN A 72 34.31 9.02 12.81
CA ASN A 72 33.55 7.91 12.24
C ASN A 72 32.85 7.05 13.32
N ARG A 73 33.47 6.91 14.51
CA ARG A 73 32.84 6.20 15.64
C ARG A 73 31.68 7.00 16.23
N GLU A 74 31.80 8.33 16.28
CA GLU A 74 30.70 9.20 16.69
C GLU A 74 29.51 9.09 15.73
N GLY A 75 29.76 9.16 14.42
CA GLY A 75 28.73 8.98 13.39
C GLY A 75 28.03 7.62 13.49
N GLU A 76 28.79 6.54 13.67
CA GLU A 76 28.24 5.20 13.87
C GLU A 76 27.28 5.12 15.08
N LEU A 77 27.68 5.69 16.22
CA LEU A 77 26.89 5.68 17.45
C LEU A 77 25.63 6.55 17.32
N GLU A 78 25.68 7.61 16.52
CA GLU A 78 24.49 8.39 16.16
C GLU A 78 23.54 7.55 15.30
N SER A 79 24.03 6.83 14.30
CA SER A 79 23.21 5.95 13.46
C SER A 79 22.64 4.76 14.26
N LYS A 80 23.40 4.20 15.21
CA LYS A 80 22.91 3.21 16.19
C LYS A 80 21.70 3.76 16.96
N LYS A 81 21.81 5.00 17.46
CA LYS A 81 20.71 5.64 18.18
C LYS A 81 19.49 5.84 17.27
N ALA A 82 19.70 6.36 16.06
CA ALA A 82 18.63 6.59 15.10
C ALA A 82 17.91 5.29 14.68
N LEU A 83 18.65 4.19 14.53
CA LEU A 83 18.08 2.86 14.30
C LEU A 83 17.12 2.45 15.42
N TYR A 84 17.52 2.57 16.70
CA TYR A 84 16.64 2.22 17.81
C TYR A 84 15.43 3.15 17.91
N GLU A 85 15.61 4.45 17.64
CA GLU A 85 14.50 5.39 17.56
C GLU A 85 13.52 5.01 16.45
N ALA A 86 14.01 4.54 15.29
CA ALA A 86 13.18 4.06 14.19
C ALA A 86 12.43 2.76 14.54
N ILE A 87 13.08 1.83 15.25
CA ILE A 87 12.42 0.62 15.78
C ILE A 87 11.28 1.02 16.73
N ASP A 88 11.53 1.97 17.64
CA ASP A 88 10.53 2.39 18.62
C ASP A 88 9.39 3.21 18.00
N ALA A 89 9.65 3.90 16.89
CA ALA A 89 8.68 4.71 16.15
C ALA A 89 7.88 3.93 15.10
N THR A 90 8.23 2.67 14.82
CA THR A 90 7.54 1.86 13.81
C THR A 90 6.05 1.69 14.16
N HIS A 91 5.18 1.84 13.18
CA HIS A 91 3.73 1.66 13.30
C HIS A 91 3.36 0.17 13.40
N VAL A 92 3.76 -0.45 14.51
CA VAL A 92 3.56 -1.87 14.74
C VAL A 92 2.08 -2.24 14.74
N GLU A 93 1.15 -1.34 15.05
CA GLU A 93 -0.30 -1.55 14.97
C GLU A 93 -0.82 -1.90 13.57
N TYR A 94 -0.07 -1.61 12.50
CA TYR A 94 -0.42 -1.98 11.12
C TYR A 94 0.12 -3.36 10.70
N LEU A 95 0.95 -3.97 11.54
CA LEU A 95 1.48 -5.31 11.37
C LEU A 95 0.45 -6.36 11.80
N THR A 96 0.42 -7.47 11.07
CA THR A 96 -0.24 -8.70 11.50
C THR A 96 0.45 -9.28 12.74
N GLU A 97 -0.20 -10.23 13.42
CA GLU A 97 0.39 -10.91 14.57
C GLU A 97 1.70 -11.62 14.22
N ALA A 98 1.76 -12.26 13.04
CA ALA A 98 2.97 -12.95 12.58
C ALA A 98 4.12 -11.98 12.26
N GLU A 99 3.82 -10.84 11.62
CA GLU A 99 4.81 -9.80 11.35
C GLU A 99 5.29 -9.16 12.65
N ARG A 100 4.39 -8.86 13.59
CA ARG A 100 4.76 -8.35 14.91
C ARG A 100 5.71 -9.31 15.63
N ALA A 101 5.41 -10.60 15.62
CA ALA A 101 6.28 -11.61 16.23
C ALA A 101 7.67 -11.70 15.55
N GLN A 102 7.80 -11.33 14.27
CA GLN A 102 9.11 -11.19 13.62
C GLN A 102 9.77 -9.86 13.99
N PHE A 103 9.00 -8.76 14.00
CA PHE A 103 9.46 -7.44 14.38
C PHE A 103 10.04 -7.41 15.80
N ASP A 104 9.40 -8.11 16.75
CA ASP A 104 9.85 -8.22 18.14
C ASP A 104 11.25 -8.86 18.28
N LYS A 105 11.76 -9.53 17.22
CA LYS A 105 13.11 -10.09 17.18
C LYS A 105 14.18 -9.11 16.71
N LEU A 106 13.79 -7.99 16.08
CA LEU A 106 14.75 -7.02 15.53
C LEU A 106 15.62 -6.40 16.61
N ARG A 107 15.03 -5.93 17.71
CA ARG A 107 15.79 -5.31 18.80
C ARG A 107 16.83 -6.28 19.39
N PRO A 108 16.48 -7.52 19.78
CA PRO A 108 17.47 -8.50 20.20
C PRO A 108 18.58 -8.79 19.17
N ALA A 109 18.24 -8.90 17.88
CA ALA A 109 19.23 -9.15 16.83
C ALA A 109 20.21 -7.97 16.68
N TRP A 110 19.71 -6.74 16.75
CA TRP A 110 20.55 -5.54 16.76
C TRP A 110 21.37 -5.41 18.04
N ASP A 111 20.81 -5.76 19.19
CA ASP A 111 21.57 -5.81 20.45
C ASP A 111 22.77 -6.76 20.33
N GLU A 112 22.58 -7.97 19.78
CA GLU A 112 23.68 -8.92 19.54
C GLU A 112 24.70 -8.40 18.52
N PHE A 113 24.24 -7.78 17.42
CA PHE A 113 25.13 -7.13 16.47
C PHE A 113 26.01 -6.07 17.14
N PHE A 114 25.45 -5.24 18.02
CA PHE A 114 26.22 -4.21 18.72
C PHE A 114 27.12 -4.76 19.84
N VAL A 115 26.81 -5.93 20.40
CA VAL A 115 27.77 -6.66 21.25
C VAL A 115 29.00 -7.07 20.43
N TRP A 116 28.82 -7.51 19.19
CA TRP A 116 29.94 -7.80 18.30
C TRP A 116 30.68 -6.55 17.84
N ASP A 117 29.98 -5.46 17.54
CA ASP A 117 30.60 -4.16 17.28
C ASP A 117 31.58 -3.77 18.40
N GLU A 118 31.14 -3.83 19.66
CA GLU A 118 32.00 -3.50 20.81
C GLU A 118 33.25 -4.39 20.87
N LYS A 119 33.11 -5.70 20.63
CA LYS A 119 34.26 -6.64 20.56
C LYS A 119 35.23 -6.28 19.41
N ILE A 120 34.69 -5.90 18.25
CA ILE A 120 35.50 -5.46 17.11
C ILE A 120 36.27 -4.18 17.47
N MET A 121 35.62 -3.22 18.14
CA MET A 121 36.28 -2.00 18.59
C MET A 121 37.39 -2.29 19.62
N GLU A 122 37.18 -3.24 20.53
CA GLU A 122 38.22 -3.70 21.46
C GLU A 122 39.42 -4.30 20.73
N LEU A 123 39.20 -5.16 19.72
CA LEU A 123 40.27 -5.73 18.90
C LEU A 123 41.02 -4.65 18.11
N ILE A 124 40.30 -3.69 17.53
CA ILE A 124 40.87 -2.54 16.84
C ILE A 124 41.75 -1.72 17.79
N ALA A 125 41.33 -1.53 19.05
CA ALA A 125 42.06 -0.76 20.06
C ALA A 125 43.45 -1.32 20.40
N LEU A 126 43.64 -2.64 20.25
CA LEU A 126 44.91 -3.33 20.53
C LEU A 126 46.00 -2.93 19.54
N ASP A 127 45.63 -2.55 18.32
CA ASP A 127 46.51 -2.03 17.27
C ASP A 127 47.64 -2.98 16.85
N THR A 128 47.42 -4.31 16.97
CA THR A 128 48.35 -5.35 16.51
C THR A 128 47.89 -6.01 15.20
N PRO A 129 48.80 -6.59 14.40
CA PRO A 129 48.43 -7.34 13.21
C PRO A 129 47.48 -8.50 13.50
N GLU A 130 47.71 -9.23 14.60
CA GLU A 130 46.90 -10.39 15.00
C GLU A 130 45.48 -9.99 15.37
N ALA A 131 45.32 -8.92 16.17
CA ALA A 131 43.99 -8.44 16.57
C ALA A 131 43.20 -7.89 15.38
N ARG A 132 43.87 -7.21 14.44
CA ARG A 132 43.24 -6.75 13.19
C ARG A 132 42.81 -7.93 12.32
N ALA A 133 43.63 -8.99 12.21
CA ALA A 133 43.25 -10.18 11.47
C ALA A 133 42.05 -10.90 12.12
N GLU A 134 42.01 -10.98 13.45
CA GLU A 134 40.88 -11.54 14.20
C GLU A 134 39.59 -10.74 13.96
N ALA A 135 39.66 -9.41 14.07
CA ALA A 135 38.53 -8.53 13.77
C ALA A 135 38.01 -8.74 12.34
N MET A 136 38.91 -8.75 11.36
CA MET A 136 38.52 -8.95 9.96
C MET A 136 37.97 -10.35 9.69
N ASN A 137 38.44 -11.40 10.36
CA ASN A 137 37.87 -12.74 10.22
C ASN A 137 36.45 -12.80 10.77
N SER A 138 36.18 -12.15 11.92
CA SER A 138 34.83 -12.10 12.47
C SER A 138 33.87 -11.29 11.59
N ILE A 139 34.33 -10.18 11.01
CA ILE A 139 33.58 -9.37 10.04
C ILE A 139 33.35 -10.10 8.71
N ASN A 140 34.34 -10.85 8.20
CA ASN A 140 34.27 -11.48 6.87
C ASN A 140 33.77 -12.93 6.95
N GLY A 141 32.57 -13.11 7.50
CA GLY A 141 31.89 -14.41 7.56
C GLY A 141 32.04 -15.17 8.89
N GLY A 142 32.55 -14.52 9.94
CA GLY A 142 32.51 -15.03 11.29
C GLY A 142 31.27 -14.57 12.06
N GLU A 143 31.42 -14.44 13.38
CA GLU A 143 30.32 -14.20 14.30
C GLU A 143 29.73 -12.79 14.17
N ALA A 144 30.56 -11.76 13.99
CA ALA A 144 30.07 -10.40 13.76
C ALA A 144 29.25 -10.31 12.46
N ALA A 145 29.70 -10.97 11.39
CA ALA A 145 28.90 -11.11 10.17
C ALA A 145 27.57 -11.84 10.43
N SER A 146 27.59 -12.93 11.19
CA SER A 146 26.38 -13.72 11.47
C SER A 146 25.34 -12.89 12.23
N ALA A 147 25.77 -12.12 13.23
CA ALA A 147 24.87 -11.23 13.99
C ALA A 147 24.25 -10.13 13.09
N TYR A 148 25.03 -9.57 12.16
CA TYR A 148 24.52 -8.62 11.17
C TYR A 148 23.54 -9.29 10.18
N SER A 149 23.87 -10.49 9.71
CA SER A 149 22.99 -11.24 8.81
C SER A 149 21.65 -11.55 9.44
N GLU A 150 21.60 -11.89 10.73
CA GLU A 150 20.35 -12.15 11.44
C GLU A 150 19.41 -10.93 11.42
N SER A 151 19.93 -9.72 11.70
CA SER A 151 19.10 -8.51 11.68
C SER A 151 18.58 -8.18 10.27
N LEU A 152 19.40 -8.41 9.23
CA LEU A 152 18.99 -8.23 7.83
C LEU A 152 17.97 -9.27 7.38
N GLU A 153 18.10 -10.54 7.79
CA GLU A 153 17.15 -11.60 7.44
C GLU A 153 15.76 -11.34 8.03
N ILE A 154 15.69 -10.89 9.29
CA ILE A 154 14.43 -10.50 9.91
C ILE A 154 13.79 -9.32 9.15
N THR A 155 14.59 -8.30 8.84
CA THR A 155 14.12 -7.12 8.09
C THR A 155 13.61 -7.51 6.70
N ALA A 156 14.35 -8.35 5.97
CA ALA A 156 13.96 -8.84 4.65
C ALA A 156 12.67 -9.67 4.69
N ALA A 157 12.49 -10.50 5.71
CA ALA A 157 11.26 -11.29 5.90
C ALA A 157 10.04 -10.39 6.16
N LEU A 158 10.21 -9.31 6.92
CA LEU A 158 9.17 -8.29 7.12
C LEU A 158 8.84 -7.57 5.82
N THR A 159 9.85 -7.09 5.08
CA THR A 159 9.67 -6.43 3.79
C THR A 159 8.92 -7.33 2.80
N ASP A 160 9.29 -8.60 2.67
CA ASP A 160 8.61 -9.56 1.79
C ASP A 160 7.14 -9.79 2.21
N SER A 161 6.87 -9.90 3.52
CA SER A 161 5.50 -10.05 4.03
C SER A 161 4.63 -8.82 3.71
N LEU A 162 5.16 -7.62 3.96
CA LEU A 162 4.46 -6.36 3.69
C LEU A 162 4.22 -6.20 2.18
N ALA A 163 5.24 -6.44 1.34
CA ALA A 163 5.12 -6.37 -0.11
C ALA A 163 4.05 -7.33 -0.67
N LYS A 164 3.94 -8.55 -0.11
CA LYS A 164 2.87 -9.50 -0.47
C LYS A 164 1.49 -8.97 -0.11
N ARG A 165 1.33 -8.34 1.06
CA ARG A 165 0.06 -7.72 1.47
C ARG A 165 -0.29 -6.52 0.59
N VAL A 166 0.69 -5.71 0.20
CA VAL A 166 0.51 -4.59 -0.75
C VAL A 166 0.02 -5.12 -2.10
N ALA A 167 0.66 -6.17 -2.61
CA ALA A 167 0.26 -6.80 -3.87
C ALA A 167 -1.17 -7.35 -3.81
N ALA A 168 -1.54 -8.01 -2.69
CA ALA A 168 -2.89 -8.51 -2.47
C ALA A 168 -3.94 -7.38 -2.43
N LEU A 169 -3.66 -6.28 -1.73
CA LEU A 169 -4.54 -5.11 -1.69
C LEU A 169 -4.69 -4.44 -3.07
N LYS A 170 -3.61 -4.37 -3.85
CA LYS A 170 -3.67 -3.86 -5.23
C LYS A 170 -4.56 -4.73 -6.11
N GLN A 171 -4.53 -6.05 -5.92
CA GLN A 171 -5.43 -6.97 -6.62
C GLN A 171 -6.89 -6.78 -6.16
N GLU A 172 -7.14 -6.70 -4.85
CA GLU A 172 -8.47 -6.43 -4.29
C GLU A 172 -9.07 -5.13 -4.84
N ALA A 173 -8.27 -4.05 -4.91
CA ALA A 173 -8.68 -2.78 -5.51
C ALA A 173 -9.10 -2.93 -6.98
N ALA A 174 -8.35 -3.70 -7.77
CA ALA A 174 -8.64 -3.94 -9.18
C ALA A 174 -9.92 -4.75 -9.37
N GLU A 175 -10.19 -5.73 -8.50
CA GLU A 175 -11.41 -6.54 -8.51
C GLU A 175 -12.64 -5.69 -8.17
N VAL A 176 -12.58 -4.89 -7.09
CA VAL A 176 -13.66 -3.97 -6.69
C VAL A 176 -13.98 -2.97 -7.80
N LYS A 177 -12.94 -2.45 -8.47
CA LYS A 177 -13.12 -1.56 -9.62
C LYS A 177 -13.82 -2.27 -10.78
N SER A 178 -13.37 -3.47 -11.16
CA SER A 178 -13.96 -4.23 -12.27
C SER A 178 -15.43 -4.57 -12.01
N ASP A 179 -15.78 -4.97 -10.79
CA ASP A 179 -17.16 -5.28 -10.44
C ASP A 179 -18.04 -4.02 -10.39
N SER A 180 -17.51 -2.91 -9.90
CA SER A 180 -18.20 -1.62 -9.95
C SER A 180 -18.49 -1.18 -11.40
N GLU A 181 -17.52 -1.35 -12.31
CA GLU A 181 -17.71 -1.09 -13.74
C GLU A 181 -18.79 -1.99 -14.34
N ARG A 182 -18.78 -3.30 -14.05
CA ARG A 182 -19.79 -4.25 -14.52
C ARG A 182 -21.20 -3.88 -14.04
N ILE A 183 -21.34 -3.49 -12.78
CA ILE A 183 -22.64 -3.08 -12.22
C ILE A 183 -23.13 -1.78 -12.87
N LEU A 184 -22.25 -0.79 -13.05
CA LEU A 184 -22.57 0.47 -13.74
C LEU A 184 -23.00 0.24 -15.19
N PHE A 185 -22.26 -0.59 -15.95
CA PHE A 185 -22.62 -0.95 -17.31
C PHE A 185 -23.96 -1.69 -17.37
N GLY A 186 -24.19 -2.66 -16.47
CA GLY A 186 -25.46 -3.38 -16.39
C GLY A 186 -26.63 -2.44 -16.08
N ALA A 187 -26.45 -1.50 -15.16
CA ALA A 187 -27.46 -0.49 -14.84
C ALA A 187 -27.74 0.44 -16.03
N LEU A 188 -26.71 0.88 -16.74
CA LEU A 188 -26.86 1.73 -17.93
C LEU A 188 -27.69 1.01 -19.02
N ILE A 189 -27.37 -0.25 -19.30
CA ILE A 189 -28.12 -1.08 -20.25
C ILE A 189 -29.59 -1.20 -19.80
N ALA A 190 -29.84 -1.45 -18.51
CA ALA A 190 -31.20 -1.53 -17.97
C ALA A 190 -31.98 -0.21 -18.13
N VAL A 191 -31.34 0.95 -17.87
CA VAL A 191 -31.93 2.28 -18.10
C VAL A 191 -32.35 2.44 -19.56
N VAL A 192 -31.47 2.08 -20.51
CA VAL A 192 -31.75 2.19 -21.95
C VAL A 192 -32.97 1.35 -22.34
N PHE A 193 -33.06 0.11 -21.87
CA PHE A 193 -34.20 -0.76 -22.16
C PHE A 193 -35.51 -0.22 -21.56
N VAL A 194 -35.47 0.30 -20.33
CA VAL A 194 -36.64 0.92 -19.69
C VAL A 194 -37.09 2.17 -20.46
N ALA A 195 -36.16 3.02 -20.89
CA ALA A 195 -36.46 4.21 -21.68
C ALA A 195 -37.09 3.86 -23.04
N ALA A 196 -36.54 2.87 -23.75
CA ALA A 196 -37.09 2.37 -25.01
C ALA A 196 -38.49 1.78 -24.83
N GLY A 197 -38.71 1.00 -23.76
CA GLY A 197 -40.01 0.45 -23.41
C GLY A 197 -41.05 1.54 -23.14
N LEU A 198 -40.72 2.52 -22.29
CA LEU A 198 -41.60 3.65 -21.98
C LEU A 198 -41.91 4.50 -23.23
N SER A 199 -40.93 4.77 -24.07
CA SER A 199 -41.12 5.49 -25.34
C SER A 199 -42.09 4.74 -26.26
N THR A 200 -41.96 3.41 -26.35
CA THR A 200 -42.86 2.56 -27.15
C THR A 200 -44.29 2.59 -26.60
N VAL A 201 -44.45 2.49 -25.28
CA VAL A 201 -45.75 2.55 -24.60
C VAL A 201 -46.40 3.92 -24.80
N ALA A 202 -45.68 5.02 -24.59
CA ALA A 202 -46.19 6.38 -24.77
C ALA A 202 -46.61 6.64 -26.24
N THR A 203 -45.79 6.19 -27.20
CA THR A 203 -46.10 6.31 -28.64
C THR A 203 -47.39 5.57 -29.01
N ARG A 204 -47.59 4.35 -28.47
CA ARG A 204 -48.78 3.54 -28.76
C ARG A 204 -50.04 4.00 -28.02
N SER A 205 -49.90 4.47 -26.79
CA SER A 205 -51.04 4.80 -25.92
C SER A 205 -51.50 6.26 -26.02
N VAL A 206 -50.59 7.20 -26.31
CA VAL A 206 -50.90 8.64 -26.34
C VAL A 206 -50.81 9.17 -27.76
N VAL A 207 -49.64 9.05 -28.39
CA VAL A 207 -49.35 9.73 -29.67
C VAL A 207 -50.24 9.21 -30.81
N ARG A 208 -50.37 7.88 -30.95
CA ARG A 208 -51.22 7.29 -32.00
C ARG A 208 -52.70 7.65 -31.86
N PRO A 209 -53.36 7.50 -30.69
CA PRO A 209 -54.75 7.91 -30.52
C PRO A 209 -54.95 9.41 -30.75
N LEU A 210 -54.06 10.27 -30.24
CA LEU A 210 -54.11 11.72 -30.50
C LEU A 210 -54.02 12.04 -31.99
N GLY A 211 -53.10 11.41 -32.72
CA GLY A 211 -53.00 11.59 -34.17
C GLY A 211 -54.29 11.22 -34.90
N THR A 212 -54.99 10.19 -34.43
CA THR A 212 -56.29 9.78 -34.98
C THR A 212 -57.36 10.85 -34.73
N VAL A 213 -57.41 11.43 -33.53
CA VAL A 213 -58.33 12.52 -33.17
C VAL A 213 -58.03 13.80 -33.96
N VAL A 214 -56.76 14.20 -34.05
CA VAL A 214 -56.32 15.37 -34.82
C VAL A 214 -56.66 15.22 -36.30
N ALA A 215 -56.42 14.04 -36.88
CA ALA A 215 -56.78 13.76 -38.26
C ALA A 215 -58.30 13.83 -38.51
N ALA A 216 -59.11 13.34 -37.58
CA ALA A 216 -60.57 13.42 -37.65
C ALA A 216 -61.06 14.88 -37.57
N LEU A 217 -60.53 15.67 -36.64
CA LEU A 217 -60.84 17.11 -36.52
C LEU A 217 -60.41 17.89 -37.77
N GLY A 218 -59.26 17.55 -38.37
CA GLY A 218 -58.82 18.15 -39.63
C GLY A 218 -59.72 17.83 -40.82
N ARG A 219 -60.37 16.66 -40.86
CA ARG A 219 -61.40 16.33 -41.86
C ARG A 219 -62.70 17.08 -41.62
N LEU A 220 -63.12 17.18 -40.36
CA LEU A 220 -64.31 17.95 -39.97
C LEU A 220 -64.16 19.44 -40.34
N ALA A 221 -62.99 20.04 -40.08
CA ALA A 221 -62.67 21.42 -40.45
C ALA A 221 -62.68 21.65 -41.97
N ARG A 222 -62.47 20.60 -42.77
CA ARG A 222 -62.60 20.63 -44.24
C ARG A 222 -64.03 20.34 -44.74
N GLY A 223 -65.01 20.29 -43.84
CA GLY A 223 -66.44 20.16 -44.17
C GLY A 223 -66.96 18.72 -44.25
N ASP A 224 -66.16 17.71 -43.94
CA ASP A 224 -66.60 16.31 -43.92
C ASP A 224 -67.25 15.96 -42.58
N LEU A 225 -68.58 16.13 -42.53
CA LEU A 225 -69.40 15.84 -41.35
C LEU A 225 -69.70 14.34 -41.14
N THR A 226 -69.20 13.46 -42.01
CA THR A 226 -69.51 12.02 -41.93
C THR A 226 -68.53 11.20 -41.10
N VAL A 227 -67.47 11.84 -40.58
CA VAL A 227 -66.40 11.15 -39.83
C VAL A 227 -66.90 10.65 -38.48
N ARG A 228 -66.83 9.32 -38.25
CA ARG A 228 -67.08 8.68 -36.95
C ARG A 228 -65.77 8.17 -36.35
N LEU A 229 -65.49 8.55 -35.10
CA LEU A 229 -64.36 8.03 -34.32
C LEU A 229 -64.77 6.72 -33.65
N ALA A 230 -64.22 5.60 -34.11
CA ALA A 230 -64.30 4.33 -33.41
C ALA A 230 -63.21 4.29 -32.33
N MET A 231 -63.51 4.82 -31.15
CA MET A 231 -62.62 4.67 -30.00
C MET A 231 -62.81 3.29 -29.38
N ASN A 232 -61.89 2.38 -29.68
CA ASN A 232 -61.78 1.13 -28.90
C ASN A 232 -61.23 1.48 -27.52
N ARG A 233 -62.10 1.48 -26.51
CA ARG A 233 -61.68 1.42 -25.10
C ARG A 233 -61.09 0.03 -24.87
N ARG A 234 -59.80 -0.02 -24.59
CA ARG A 234 -59.15 -1.13 -23.87
C ARG A 234 -58.72 -0.61 -22.52
#